data_AF-A0AAV9X863-F1
#
_entry.id   AF-A0AAV9X863-F1
#
_cell.length_a   1.000
_cell.length_b   1.000
_cell.length_c   1.000
_cell.angle_alpha   90.00
_cell.angle_beta   90.00
_cell.angle_gamma   90.00
#
_symmetry.space_group_name_H-M   'P 1'
#
loop_
_entity.id
_entity.type
_entity.pdbx_description
1 polymer ?
#
loop_
_entity_poly.entity_id
_entity_poly.type
_entity_poly.pdbx_seq_one_letter_code
_entity_poly.pdbx_strand_id
1 'polypeptide(L)'
;MNPGFRTIAVVLIRSSTCFSYSSKLAAQTRRSFTSSSYLFQNSASQRRLPIMETAKSAADQIMANPAKKLKTEPKTIGTHNGAFHADEALAVYLLRLTPTYKDSSVTRSRDPPTLEACDIIVDVTGVYDGTKHFDHHQRSFTETFSPKHVTKLSSAGLIYKHFGKEIISQYINAQPDFDTVEILYQKIYTEFIEAIDANDNGISAHSGTPAFSEKGITLPSLVAGLNPRWNEKITDELSNSQFEKASKLMGDVFVDKLDYYTKAWLPAREIVVDAVKKRFDVDQSGKIINLGISCPWKEHLFKVEEEMGIPGEILYALYSDGKGWRIQAVSVSKDSFENRKGLPEKWRGVRDEDLSGLTGIEGCVFVHASGFIGGNKTEEGAKEMARQAVSWKD
;
A
#
# COMPACT_ATOMS: atom_id res chain seq x y z
N MET A 1 -44.49 2.47 50.17
CA MET A 1 -44.67 2.98 48.80
C MET A 1 -43.38 2.75 48.05
N ASN A 2 -43.43 1.86 47.06
CA ASN A 2 -42.32 1.41 46.24
C ASN A 2 -42.91 1.14 44.84
N PRO A 3 -42.37 1.75 43.79
CA PRO A 3 -42.41 1.10 42.48
C PRO A 3 -41.06 1.30 41.75
N GLY A 4 -40.50 0.40 40.97
CA GLY A 4 -40.87 -0.95 40.56
C GLY A 4 -39.72 -1.44 39.68
N PHE A 5 -39.17 -2.61 40.00
CA PHE A 5 -38.22 -3.30 39.13
C PHE A 5 -39.00 -4.10 38.10
N ARG A 6 -38.81 -3.80 36.80
CA ARG A 6 -39.27 -4.65 35.69
C ARG A 6 -38.10 -5.44 35.14
N THR A 7 -38.12 -6.74 35.41
CA THR A 7 -37.26 -7.75 34.79
C THR A 7 -37.70 -7.97 33.35
N ILE A 8 -36.82 -7.75 32.37
CA ILE A 8 -37.03 -8.15 30.98
C ILE A 8 -36.33 -9.50 30.79
N ALA A 9 -37.13 -10.55 30.58
CA ALA A 9 -36.66 -11.86 30.15
C ALA A 9 -36.36 -11.83 28.65
N VAL A 10 -35.11 -12.10 28.27
CA VAL A 10 -34.71 -12.30 26.88
C VAL A 10 -34.90 -13.79 26.56
N VAL A 11 -35.84 -14.07 25.66
CA VAL A 11 -36.05 -15.41 25.08
C VAL A 11 -34.99 -15.64 24.01
N LEU A 12 -34.07 -16.57 24.29
CA LEU A 12 -33.09 -17.11 23.35
C LEU A 12 -33.79 -18.09 22.39
N ILE A 13 -34.05 -17.66 21.15
CA ILE A 13 -34.42 -18.55 20.05
C ILE A 13 -33.12 -19.09 19.44
N ARG A 14 -32.81 -20.37 19.70
CA ARG A 14 -31.77 -21.13 19.01
C ARG A 14 -32.33 -21.63 17.68
N SER A 15 -31.81 -21.15 16.55
CA SER A 15 -31.96 -21.82 15.25
C SER A 15 -30.63 -22.49 14.89
N SER A 16 -30.59 -23.81 15.05
CA SER A 16 -29.49 -24.67 14.64
C SER A 16 -29.81 -25.26 13.28
N THR A 17 -29.05 -24.90 12.24
CA THR A 17 -29.01 -25.64 10.98
C THR A 17 -27.55 -25.93 10.62
N CYS A 18 -27.11 -27.11 11.05
CA CYS A 18 -25.92 -27.79 10.55
C CYS A 18 -26.20 -28.26 9.11
N PHE A 19 -25.36 -27.85 8.15
CA PHE A 19 -25.25 -28.51 6.86
C PHE A 19 -24.08 -29.51 6.92
N SER A 20 -24.41 -30.79 6.83
CA SER A 20 -23.46 -31.89 6.65
C SER A 20 -23.11 -32.03 5.16
N TYR A 21 -21.83 -31.90 4.82
CA TYR A 21 -21.32 -32.31 3.52
C TYR A 21 -20.82 -33.76 3.60
N SER A 22 -21.53 -34.65 2.92
CA SER A 22 -21.17 -36.06 2.73
C SER A 22 -20.17 -36.19 1.58
N SER A 23 -18.99 -36.71 1.90
CA SER A 23 -18.02 -37.30 0.96
C SER A 23 -18.60 -38.54 0.26
N LYS A 24 -18.46 -38.66 -1.07
CA LYS A 24 -18.46 -39.96 -1.77
C LYS A 24 -17.80 -39.87 -3.16
N LEU A 25 -16.64 -40.53 -3.23
CA LEU A 25 -16.01 -41.28 -4.33
C LEU A 25 -16.13 -40.77 -5.78
N ALA A 26 -14.98 -40.37 -6.33
CA ALA A 26 -14.69 -40.44 -7.77
C ALA A 26 -14.07 -41.81 -8.09
N ALA A 27 -14.73 -42.57 -8.98
CA ALA A 27 -14.18 -43.79 -9.57
C ALA A 27 -13.64 -43.47 -10.97
N GLN A 28 -12.36 -43.82 -11.18
CA GLN A 28 -11.62 -43.73 -12.42
C GLN A 28 -12.28 -44.54 -13.54
N THR A 29 -12.39 -43.95 -14.72
CA THR A 29 -12.44 -44.69 -15.99
C THR A 29 -11.40 -44.12 -16.93
N ARG A 30 -10.33 -44.90 -17.14
CA ARG A 30 -9.33 -44.67 -18.19
C ARG A 30 -9.97 -45.04 -19.53
N ARG A 31 -9.98 -44.10 -20.49
CA ARG A 31 -10.11 -44.41 -21.91
C ARG A 31 -8.90 -43.85 -22.64
N SER A 32 -8.12 -44.76 -23.19
CA SER A 32 -7.06 -44.55 -24.16
C SER A 32 -7.63 -43.97 -25.45
N PHE A 33 -7.10 -42.83 -25.89
CA PHE A 33 -7.25 -42.36 -27.27
C PHE A 33 -5.88 -42.35 -27.94
N THR A 34 -5.76 -43.18 -28.97
CA THR A 34 -4.69 -43.16 -29.97
C THR A 34 -4.92 -41.99 -30.93
N SER A 35 -3.98 -41.05 -31.03
CA SER A 35 -4.02 -39.99 -32.05
C SER A 35 -3.11 -40.34 -33.21
N SER A 36 -3.73 -40.54 -34.37
CA SER A 36 -3.09 -40.63 -35.67
C SER A 36 -2.43 -39.30 -36.05
N SER A 37 -1.25 -39.39 -36.63
CA SER A 37 -0.43 -38.31 -37.14
C SER A 37 -1.02 -37.70 -38.41
N TYR A 38 -1.32 -36.39 -38.37
CA TYR A 38 -1.45 -35.57 -39.58
C TYR A 38 -0.43 -34.43 -39.53
N LEU A 39 0.50 -34.48 -40.48
CA LEU A 39 1.44 -33.42 -40.83
C LEU A 39 0.69 -32.30 -41.52
N PHE A 40 0.69 -31.11 -40.92
CA PHE A 40 0.53 -29.86 -41.66
C PHE A 40 1.64 -28.91 -41.23
N GLN A 41 2.53 -28.63 -42.19
CA GLN A 41 3.49 -27.55 -42.12
C GLN A 41 2.72 -26.23 -42.14
N ASN A 42 2.94 -25.36 -41.14
CA ASN A 42 2.83 -23.93 -41.38
C ASN A 42 3.80 -23.18 -40.47
N SER A 43 4.68 -22.43 -41.12
CA SER A 43 5.71 -21.59 -40.54
C SER A 43 5.11 -20.27 -40.06
N ALA A 44 5.10 -20.05 -38.75
CA ALA A 44 4.99 -18.71 -38.17
C ALA A 44 5.80 -18.66 -36.86
N SER A 45 6.72 -17.70 -36.82
CA SER A 45 7.66 -17.43 -35.73
C SER A 45 6.92 -17.13 -34.42
N GLN A 46 6.86 -18.11 -33.50
CA GLN A 46 6.51 -17.88 -32.10
C GLN A 46 7.81 -17.78 -31.29
N ARG A 47 8.17 -16.56 -30.90
CA ARG A 47 9.14 -16.34 -29.82
C ARG A 47 8.50 -16.82 -28.52
N ARG A 48 8.96 -17.96 -28.01
CA ARG A 48 8.63 -18.44 -26.66
C ARG A 48 9.21 -17.44 -25.64
N LEU A 49 8.34 -16.85 -24.83
CA LEU A 49 8.73 -16.18 -23.59
C LEU A 49 9.16 -17.27 -22.58
N PRO A 50 10.30 -17.11 -21.87
CA PRO A 50 10.72 -18.10 -20.90
C PRO A 50 9.83 -18.06 -19.65
N ILE A 51 9.50 -19.26 -19.17
CA ILE A 51 8.79 -19.53 -17.93
C ILE A 51 9.66 -19.05 -16.77
N MET A 52 9.18 -18.08 -15.99
CA MET A 52 9.83 -17.64 -14.75
C MET A 52 9.71 -18.72 -13.68
N GLU A 53 10.85 -19.26 -13.29
CA GLU A 53 11.06 -20.07 -12.10
C GLU A 53 10.84 -19.22 -10.84
N THR A 54 10.56 -19.89 -9.73
CA THR A 54 10.02 -19.38 -8.46
C THR A 54 10.70 -18.12 -7.91
N ALA A 55 9.86 -17.16 -7.47
CA ALA A 55 10.28 -15.89 -6.87
C ALA A 55 11.06 -16.10 -5.55
N LYS A 56 12.32 -15.65 -5.52
CA LYS A 56 13.02 -15.27 -4.28
C LYS A 56 12.46 -13.95 -3.77
N SER A 57 12.45 -13.74 -2.45
CA SER A 57 11.90 -12.53 -1.84
C SER A 57 12.63 -11.28 -2.35
N ALA A 58 11.93 -10.15 -2.44
CA ALA A 58 12.48 -8.88 -2.90
C ALA A 58 13.71 -8.41 -2.08
N ALA A 59 13.86 -8.90 -0.85
CA ALA A 59 15.02 -8.63 0.01
C ALA A 59 16.35 -9.19 -0.56
N ASP A 60 16.32 -10.27 -1.35
CA ASP A 60 17.53 -10.93 -1.86
C ASP A 60 18.09 -10.29 -3.14
N GLN A 61 17.30 -9.46 -3.85
CA GLN A 61 17.70 -8.89 -5.14
C GLN A 61 18.65 -7.68 -5.03
N ILE A 62 18.94 -7.20 -3.81
CA ILE A 62 19.82 -6.05 -3.55
C ILE A 62 21.33 -6.42 -3.62
N MET A 63 21.67 -7.71 -3.77
CA MET A 63 23.05 -8.19 -3.54
C MET A 63 23.71 -8.77 -4.80
N ALA A 64 24.17 -7.92 -5.72
CA ALA A 64 25.19 -8.32 -6.70
C ALA A 64 25.94 -7.12 -7.32
N ASN A 65 26.98 -6.62 -6.63
CA ASN A 65 28.08 -5.94 -7.33
C ASN A 65 29.42 -6.16 -6.58
N PRO A 66 30.39 -6.90 -7.14
CA PRO A 66 31.65 -7.20 -6.46
C PRO A 66 32.73 -6.21 -6.85
N ALA A 67 32.73 -5.02 -6.25
CA ALA A 67 33.95 -4.21 -6.14
C ALA A 67 34.66 -4.58 -4.83
N LYS A 68 35.97 -4.86 -4.88
CA LYS A 68 36.81 -5.21 -3.72
C LYS A 68 36.69 -4.14 -2.63
N LYS A 69 35.81 -4.36 -1.63
CA LYS A 69 35.69 -3.51 -0.44
C LYS A 69 36.82 -3.85 0.54
N LEU A 70 37.59 -2.83 0.93
CA LEU A 70 38.34 -2.85 2.18
C LEU A 70 37.37 -3.23 3.30
N LYS A 71 37.71 -4.21 4.13
CA LYS A 71 36.91 -4.59 5.30
C LYS A 71 36.98 -3.44 6.32
N THR A 72 36.03 -2.52 6.23
CA THR A 72 35.72 -1.61 7.33
C THR A 72 34.97 -2.40 8.40
N GLU A 73 35.33 -2.22 9.66
CA GLU A 73 34.58 -2.80 10.78
C GLU A 73 33.09 -2.39 10.69
N PRO A 74 32.15 -3.31 10.97
CA PRO A 74 30.73 -2.99 10.94
C PRO A 74 30.41 -1.85 11.90
N LYS A 75 29.60 -0.90 11.42
CA LYS A 75 29.10 0.21 12.23
C LYS A 75 28.16 -0.28 13.33
N THR A 76 27.96 0.52 14.37
CA THR A 76 27.11 0.19 15.52
C THR A 76 25.99 1.21 15.69
N ILE A 77 24.77 0.73 15.92
CA ILE A 77 23.59 1.58 16.15
C ILE A 77 23.19 1.48 17.62
N GLY A 78 23.12 2.62 18.33
CA GLY A 78 22.65 2.73 19.71
C GLY A 78 21.17 3.07 19.79
N THR A 79 20.43 2.45 20.72
CA THR A 79 19.07 2.86 21.10
C THR A 79 18.75 2.46 22.55
N HIS A 80 17.56 2.79 23.07
CA HIS A 80 17.19 2.44 24.44
C HIS A 80 16.90 0.94 24.64
N ASN A 81 17.07 0.48 25.88
CA ASN A 81 16.77 -0.90 26.30
C ASN A 81 15.41 -1.05 27.01
N GLY A 82 14.53 -0.07 26.83
CA GLY A 82 13.15 -0.09 27.34
C GLY A 82 12.20 -0.96 26.52
N ALA A 83 10.89 -0.86 26.82
CA ALA A 83 9.86 -1.34 25.91
C ALA A 83 9.99 -0.59 24.59
N PHE A 84 10.08 -1.33 23.48
CA PHE A 84 10.36 -0.75 22.17
C PHE A 84 9.07 -0.38 21.43
N HIS A 85 9.18 0.59 20.54
CA HIS A 85 8.12 1.15 19.72
C HIS A 85 8.41 0.92 18.23
N ALA A 86 7.51 1.45 17.39
CA ALA A 86 7.59 1.25 15.94
C ALA A 86 8.61 2.18 15.28
N ASP A 87 8.85 3.35 15.86
CA ASP A 87 9.71 4.36 15.25
C ASP A 87 11.19 3.97 15.35
N GLU A 88 11.71 3.58 16.51
CA GLU A 88 13.11 3.22 16.66
C GLU A 88 13.40 1.84 16.03
N ALA A 89 12.42 0.94 16.04
CA ALA A 89 12.47 -0.31 15.28
C ALA A 89 12.60 -0.04 13.77
N LEU A 90 11.84 0.91 13.22
CA LEU A 90 11.94 1.32 11.81
C LEU A 90 13.24 2.08 11.53
N ALA A 91 13.65 2.99 12.41
CA ALA A 91 14.88 3.77 12.28
C ALA A 91 16.11 2.88 12.12
N VAL A 92 16.24 1.84 12.96
CA VAL A 92 17.30 0.82 12.87
C VAL A 92 17.27 0.11 11.53
N TYR A 93 16.09 -0.29 11.04
CA TYR A 93 15.98 -0.99 9.77
C TYR A 93 16.35 -0.09 8.59
N LEU A 94 15.86 1.15 8.57
CA LEU A 94 16.19 2.13 7.53
C LEU A 94 17.70 2.38 7.43
N LEU A 95 18.38 2.54 8.56
CA LEU A 95 19.85 2.65 8.58
C LEU A 95 20.50 1.43 7.93
N ARG A 96 20.05 0.21 8.25
CA ARG A 96 20.56 -1.03 7.64
C ARG A 96 20.26 -1.17 6.14
N LEU A 97 19.41 -0.33 5.55
CA LEU A 97 19.26 -0.25 4.09
C LEU A 97 20.34 0.62 3.42
N THR A 98 21.10 1.40 4.19
CA THR A 98 22.23 2.18 3.67
C THR A 98 23.48 1.31 3.53
N PRO A 99 24.39 1.59 2.57
CA PRO A 99 25.67 0.88 2.46
C PRO A 99 26.55 1.03 3.70
N THR A 100 26.42 2.13 4.45
CA THR A 100 27.21 2.46 5.64
C THR A 100 26.85 1.57 6.84
N TYR A 101 25.56 1.33 7.08
CA TYR A 101 25.08 0.60 8.26
C TYR A 101 24.50 -0.79 7.94
N LYS A 102 24.63 -1.28 6.70
CA LYS A 102 24.03 -2.57 6.27
C LYS A 102 24.34 -3.79 7.15
N ASP A 103 25.54 -3.86 7.70
CA ASP A 103 25.99 -4.98 8.54
C ASP A 103 26.03 -4.61 10.03
N SER A 104 25.35 -3.52 10.41
CA SER A 104 25.46 -2.97 11.76
C SER A 104 24.81 -3.82 12.85
N SER A 105 25.49 -3.93 13.98
CA SER A 105 24.91 -4.45 15.21
C SER A 105 24.14 -3.35 15.95
N VAL A 106 23.20 -3.76 16.80
CA VAL A 106 22.40 -2.85 17.64
C VAL A 106 22.83 -3.01 19.10
N THR A 107 23.17 -1.89 19.73
CA THR A 107 23.44 -1.78 21.16
C THR A 107 22.24 -1.11 21.82
N ARG A 108 21.54 -1.85 22.70
CA ARG A 108 20.39 -1.34 23.45
C ARG A 108 20.83 -1.01 24.87
N SER A 109 20.82 0.27 25.25
CA SER A 109 21.30 0.74 26.55
C SER A 109 20.69 2.10 26.93
N ARG A 110 20.83 2.49 28.20
CA ARG A 110 20.62 3.87 28.68
C ARG A 110 21.88 4.46 29.32
N ASP A 111 22.97 3.71 29.32
CA ASP A 111 24.26 4.16 29.82
C ASP A 111 24.92 5.09 28.77
N PRO A 112 25.17 6.37 29.10
CA PRO A 112 25.71 7.31 28.12
C PRO A 112 27.06 6.90 27.54
N PRO A 113 28.07 6.47 28.32
CA PRO A 113 29.34 5.96 27.75
C PRO A 113 29.14 4.81 26.73
N THR A 114 28.24 3.87 27.01
CA THR A 114 27.92 2.78 26.08
C THR A 114 27.30 3.30 24.79
N LEU A 115 26.34 4.23 24.88
CA LEU A 115 25.69 4.82 23.72
C LEU A 115 26.65 5.68 22.90
N GLU A 116 27.49 6.48 23.56
CA GLU A 116 28.48 7.34 22.89
C GLU A 116 29.55 6.58 22.12
N ALA A 117 29.81 5.32 22.49
CA ALA A 117 30.69 4.44 21.74
C ALA A 117 30.08 3.95 20.41
N CYS A 118 28.76 4.11 20.21
CA CYS A 118 28.10 3.75 18.97
C CYS A 118 28.35 4.80 17.87
N ASP A 119 28.29 4.37 16.60
CA ASP A 119 28.51 5.24 15.46
C ASP A 119 27.31 6.17 15.18
N ILE A 120 26.11 5.73 15.50
CA ILE A 120 24.86 6.49 15.39
C ILE A 120 23.90 6.05 16.50
N ILE A 121 23.08 6.97 17.00
CA ILE A 121 22.20 6.78 18.14
C ILE A 121 20.79 7.28 17.78
N VAL A 122 19.77 6.46 18.01
CA VAL A 122 18.37 6.75 17.72
C VAL A 122 17.50 6.58 18.97
N ASP A 123 16.51 7.45 19.12
CA ASP A 123 15.46 7.35 20.15
C ASP A 123 15.94 7.32 21.61
N VAL A 124 17.11 7.86 21.86
CA VAL A 124 17.69 7.96 23.19
C VAL A 124 18.70 9.10 23.22
N THR A 125 19.03 9.58 24.42
CA THR A 125 19.96 10.68 24.78
C THR A 125 19.36 12.08 24.93
N GLY A 126 18.17 12.33 24.40
CA GLY A 126 17.57 13.66 24.38
C GLY A 126 18.36 14.64 23.53
N VAL A 127 19.03 14.18 22.46
CA VAL A 127 19.81 15.03 21.54
C VAL A 127 19.43 14.75 20.08
N TYR A 128 19.34 15.80 19.27
CA TYR A 128 19.29 15.72 17.82
C TYR A 128 20.32 16.67 17.21
N ASP A 129 21.27 16.13 16.45
CA ASP A 129 22.32 16.90 15.78
C ASP A 129 22.38 16.69 14.25
N GLY A 130 21.54 15.80 13.72
CA GLY A 130 21.49 15.48 12.29
C GLY A 130 22.69 14.67 11.76
N THR A 131 23.54 14.15 12.64
CA THR A 131 24.76 13.42 12.24
C THR A 131 24.96 12.12 13.02
N LYS A 132 24.90 12.16 14.35
CA LYS A 132 25.08 11.01 15.25
C LYS A 132 23.85 10.79 16.12
N HIS A 133 23.24 11.84 16.65
CA HIS A 133 22.10 11.74 17.55
C HIS A 133 20.80 12.07 16.81
N PHE A 134 19.85 11.14 16.86
CA PHE A 134 18.53 11.22 16.21
C PHE A 134 17.44 10.86 17.21
N ASP A 135 17.29 11.70 18.24
CA ASP A 135 16.23 11.61 19.24
C ASP A 135 15.34 12.86 19.18
N HIS A 136 14.04 12.71 19.39
CA HIS A 136 13.02 13.75 19.32
C HIS A 136 12.40 14.14 20.68
N HIS A 137 12.80 13.49 21.78
CA HIS A 137 12.20 13.65 23.11
C HIS A 137 12.44 15.02 23.79
N GLN A 138 13.17 15.95 23.16
CA GLN A 138 13.46 17.24 23.77
C GLN A 138 12.19 18.08 23.87
N ARG A 139 12.00 18.76 25.01
CA ARG A 139 10.89 19.71 25.18
C ARG A 139 10.87 20.79 24.09
N SER A 140 12.04 21.17 23.59
CA SER A 140 12.22 22.17 22.53
C SER A 140 12.13 21.60 21.12
N PHE A 141 11.92 20.29 20.95
CA PHE A 141 11.91 19.67 19.63
C PHE A 141 10.68 20.10 18.82
N THR A 142 10.93 20.63 17.62
CA THR A 142 9.90 21.14 16.70
C THR A 142 10.19 20.79 15.25
N GLU A 143 11.14 19.90 14.99
CA GLU A 143 11.54 19.56 13.62
C GLU A 143 10.41 18.82 12.91
N THR A 144 10.10 19.25 11.68
CA THR A 144 9.14 18.59 10.79
C THR A 144 9.86 18.19 9.49
N PHE A 145 9.23 17.33 8.69
CA PHE A 145 9.84 16.84 7.45
C PHE A 145 10.16 17.96 6.45
N SER A 146 9.22 18.89 6.30
CA SER A 146 9.38 20.09 5.48
C SER A 146 8.44 21.19 5.96
N PRO A 147 8.56 22.44 5.48
CA PRO A 147 7.67 23.54 5.87
C PRO A 147 6.17 23.31 5.59
N LYS A 148 5.83 22.30 4.77
CA LYS A 148 4.44 21.92 4.47
C LYS A 148 3.84 20.96 5.52
N HIS A 149 4.67 20.38 6.38
CA HIS A 149 4.26 19.39 7.37
C HIS A 149 4.21 20.00 8.77
N VAL A 150 3.19 19.61 9.52
CA VAL A 150 2.97 20.04 10.91
C VAL A 150 3.33 18.96 11.92
N THR A 151 3.33 17.70 11.50
CA THR A 151 3.71 16.54 12.30
C THR A 151 5.20 16.64 12.65
N LYS A 152 5.50 16.63 13.96
CA LYS A 152 6.89 16.54 14.43
C LYS A 152 7.44 15.17 14.10
N LEU A 153 8.72 15.11 13.73
CA LEU A 153 9.37 13.84 13.43
C LEU A 153 9.56 12.99 14.70
N SER A 154 9.44 11.67 14.58
CA SER A 154 10.03 10.72 15.52
C SER A 154 11.44 10.33 15.06
N SER A 155 12.08 9.40 15.76
CA SER A 155 13.40 8.90 15.37
C SER A 155 13.40 8.27 13.96
N ALA A 156 12.31 7.57 13.58
CA ALA A 156 12.11 7.08 12.22
C ALA A 156 12.07 8.21 11.18
N GLY A 157 11.27 9.25 11.44
CA GLY A 157 11.14 10.40 10.56
C GLY A 157 12.45 11.17 10.39
N LEU A 158 13.23 11.32 11.46
CA LEU A 158 14.55 11.94 11.39
C LEU A 158 15.53 11.11 10.54
N ILE A 159 15.62 9.79 10.77
CA ILE A 159 16.45 8.92 9.91
C ILE A 159 15.98 8.97 8.46
N TYR A 160 14.68 8.88 8.21
CA TYR A 160 14.15 8.97 6.86
C TYR A 160 14.47 10.32 6.21
N LYS A 161 14.41 11.43 6.95
CA LYS A 161 14.73 12.77 6.45
C LYS A 161 16.17 12.89 5.95
N HIS A 162 17.12 12.25 6.63
CA HIS A 162 18.55 12.34 6.29
C HIS A 162 19.01 11.26 5.32
N PHE A 163 18.48 10.04 5.44
CA PHE A 163 18.95 8.87 4.69
C PHE A 163 17.95 8.35 3.65
N GLY A 164 16.70 8.83 3.64
CA GLY A 164 15.62 8.31 2.79
C GLY A 164 15.93 8.38 1.31
N LYS A 165 16.55 9.47 0.84
CA LYS A 165 16.98 9.61 -0.57
C LYS A 165 18.08 8.63 -0.94
N GLU A 166 19.04 8.39 -0.04
CA GLU A 166 20.08 7.38 -0.23
C GLU A 166 19.46 5.98 -0.32
N ILE A 167 18.59 5.63 0.62
CA ILE A 167 17.86 4.35 0.68
C ILE A 167 17.09 4.11 -0.63
N ILE A 168 16.31 5.11 -1.08
CA ILE A 168 15.55 5.02 -2.34
C ILE A 168 16.49 4.84 -3.53
N SER A 169 17.57 5.62 -3.60
CA SER A 169 18.54 5.56 -4.70
C SER A 169 19.23 4.19 -4.77
N GLN A 170 19.58 3.60 -3.62
CA GLN A 170 20.14 2.25 -3.57
C GLN A 170 19.13 1.20 -4.04
N TYR A 171 17.87 1.33 -3.62
CA TYR A 171 16.82 0.36 -3.96
C TYR A 171 16.52 0.32 -5.46
N ILE A 172 16.43 1.48 -6.11
CA ILE A 172 16.11 1.56 -7.55
C ILE A 172 17.28 1.17 -8.47
N ASN A 173 18.48 0.97 -7.90
CA ASN A 173 19.66 0.31 -8.50
C ASN A 173 20.12 0.81 -9.88
N ALA A 174 19.63 1.97 -10.32
CA ALA A 174 20.04 2.68 -11.52
C ALA A 174 20.22 4.14 -11.11
N GLN A 175 21.11 4.88 -11.77
CA GLN A 175 21.23 6.34 -11.66
C GLN A 175 19.85 6.96 -11.94
N PRO A 176 19.02 7.17 -10.92
CA PRO A 176 17.67 7.64 -11.14
C PRO A 176 17.79 9.13 -11.44
N ASP A 177 16.94 9.66 -12.31
CA ASP A 177 16.84 11.12 -12.33
C ASP A 177 16.42 11.61 -10.95
N PHE A 178 16.91 12.80 -10.60
CA PHE A 178 16.68 13.41 -9.29
C PHE A 178 15.18 13.53 -8.96
N ASP A 179 14.35 13.74 -9.98
CA ASP A 179 12.90 13.93 -9.84
C ASP A 179 12.21 12.64 -9.38
N THR A 180 12.62 11.48 -9.89
CA THR A 180 12.09 10.18 -9.48
C THR A 180 12.35 9.90 -7.99
N VAL A 181 13.58 10.17 -7.53
CA VAL A 181 13.92 10.01 -6.10
C VAL A 181 13.11 10.96 -5.24
N GLU A 182 12.98 12.22 -5.65
CA GLU A 182 12.21 13.22 -4.91
C GLU A 182 10.72 12.84 -4.83
N ILE A 183 10.12 12.37 -5.93
CA ILE A 183 8.72 11.92 -5.96
C ILE A 183 8.50 10.76 -4.98
N LEU A 184 9.35 9.74 -5.01
CA LEU A 184 9.24 8.59 -4.11
C LEU A 184 9.52 8.99 -2.65
N TYR A 185 10.46 9.90 -2.42
CA TYR A 185 10.81 10.42 -1.10
C TYR A 185 9.64 11.12 -0.43
N GLN A 186 8.98 12.04 -1.15
CA GLN A 186 7.78 12.72 -0.65
C GLN A 186 6.61 11.74 -0.50
N LYS A 187 6.45 10.80 -1.45
CA LYS A 187 5.34 9.84 -1.45
C LYS A 187 5.39 8.90 -0.24
N ILE A 188 6.55 8.32 0.03
CA ILE A 188 6.73 7.39 1.15
C ILE A 188 6.64 8.12 2.49
N TYR A 189 7.15 9.35 2.58
CA TYR A 189 6.96 10.13 3.81
C TYR A 189 5.46 10.32 4.11
N THR A 190 4.73 10.90 3.16
CA THR A 190 3.31 11.27 3.30
C THR A 190 2.42 10.05 3.58
N GLU A 191 2.66 8.92 2.93
CA GLU A 191 1.76 7.77 2.99
C GLU A 191 2.15 6.71 4.03
N PHE A 192 3.33 6.85 4.66
CA PHE A 192 3.82 5.84 5.60
C PHE A 192 4.57 6.43 6.81
N ILE A 193 5.65 7.18 6.59
CA ILE A 193 6.52 7.63 7.69
C ILE A 193 5.81 8.64 8.59
N GLU A 194 5.05 9.58 8.02
CA GLU A 194 4.33 10.60 8.81
C GLU A 194 3.34 9.97 9.80
N ALA A 195 2.71 8.83 9.46
CA ALA A 195 1.82 8.13 10.37
C ALA A 195 2.57 7.50 11.57
N ILE A 196 3.83 7.09 11.37
CA ILE A 196 4.69 6.60 12.45
C ILE A 196 5.14 7.77 13.34
N ASP A 197 5.55 8.88 12.72
CA ASP A 197 5.86 10.14 13.43
C ASP A 197 4.69 10.60 14.29
N ALA A 198 3.49 10.64 13.71
CA ALA A 198 2.27 11.06 14.39
C ALA A 198 1.91 10.14 15.56
N ASN A 199 1.95 8.81 15.36
CA ASN A 199 1.67 7.84 16.41
C ASN A 199 2.59 8.03 17.61
N ASP A 200 3.88 8.18 17.35
CA ASP A 200 4.90 8.27 18.38
C ASP A 200 4.86 9.62 19.14
N ASN A 201 4.51 10.70 18.43
CA ASN A 201 4.23 12.00 19.05
C ASN A 201 2.83 12.10 19.70
N GLY A 202 2.07 10.98 19.77
CA GLY A 202 0.75 10.94 20.41
C GLY A 202 -0.36 11.69 19.67
N ILE A 203 -0.19 11.90 18.36
CA ILE A 203 -1.14 12.61 17.49
C ILE A 203 -2.18 11.61 16.98
N SER A 204 -3.47 11.90 17.22
CA SER A 204 -4.57 11.06 16.74
C SER A 204 -4.92 11.38 15.28
N ALA A 205 -5.17 10.33 14.48
CA ALA A 205 -5.57 10.47 13.07
C ALA A 205 -6.94 11.15 12.88
N HIS A 206 -7.78 11.15 13.92
CA HIS A 206 -9.12 11.74 13.88
C HIS A 206 -9.37 12.62 15.11
N SER A 207 -10.11 13.71 14.92
CA SER A 207 -10.63 14.53 16.01
C SER A 207 -11.89 13.87 16.57
N GLY A 208 -11.80 13.23 17.74
CA GLY A 208 -12.96 12.69 18.46
C GLY A 208 -12.80 11.24 18.92
N THR A 209 -13.91 10.64 19.36
CA THR A 209 -13.93 9.24 19.81
C THR A 209 -14.06 8.31 18.60
N PRO A 210 -13.12 7.37 18.39
CA PRO A 210 -13.25 6.37 17.33
C PRO A 210 -14.52 5.54 17.50
N ALA A 211 -15.18 5.19 16.39
CA ALA A 211 -16.38 4.35 16.40
C ALA A 211 -16.08 2.91 16.88
N PHE A 212 -14.82 2.46 16.77
CA PHE A 212 -14.34 1.16 17.21
C PHE A 212 -12.84 1.23 17.57
N SER A 213 -12.34 0.21 18.26
CA SER A 213 -10.92 0.13 18.67
C SER A 213 -10.05 -0.51 17.59
N GLU A 214 -8.95 0.15 17.22
CA GLU A 214 -7.97 -0.36 16.25
C GLU A 214 -6.70 -0.95 16.90
N LYS A 215 -6.67 -1.02 18.23
CA LYS A 215 -5.50 -1.42 19.04
C LYS A 215 -4.91 -2.80 18.73
N GLY A 216 -5.57 -3.64 17.92
CA GLY A 216 -5.09 -4.97 17.56
C GLY A 216 -4.65 -5.12 16.10
N ILE A 217 -4.73 -4.06 15.28
CA ILE A 217 -4.55 -4.16 13.82
C ILE A 217 -3.60 -3.11 13.23
N THR A 218 -3.07 -2.19 14.03
CA THR A 218 -2.12 -1.16 13.55
C THR A 218 -0.69 -1.65 13.65
N LEU A 219 0.21 -1.17 12.78
CA LEU A 219 1.63 -1.54 12.84
C LEU A 219 2.27 -1.24 14.21
N PRO A 220 2.07 -0.05 14.82
CA PRO A 220 2.55 0.21 16.18
C PRO A 220 2.01 -0.79 17.22
N SER A 221 0.75 -1.21 17.10
CA SER A 221 0.21 -2.24 18.01
C SER A 221 0.82 -3.63 17.81
N LEU A 222 1.13 -4.00 16.57
CA LEU A 222 1.79 -5.27 16.26
C LEU A 222 3.23 -5.28 16.79
N VAL A 223 3.95 -4.16 16.66
CA VAL A 223 5.27 -3.97 17.27
C VAL A 223 5.18 -4.02 18.79
N ALA A 224 4.23 -3.30 19.40
CA ALA A 224 4.03 -3.34 20.84
C ALA A 224 3.78 -4.78 21.34
N GLY A 225 3.03 -5.59 20.58
CA GLY A 225 2.77 -7.00 20.88
C GLY A 225 3.99 -7.92 20.81
N LEU A 226 5.11 -7.46 20.22
CA LEU A 226 6.38 -8.18 20.23
C LEU A 226 7.21 -7.90 21.49
N ASN A 227 6.88 -6.89 22.30
CA ASN A 227 7.60 -6.69 23.56
C ASN A 227 7.46 -7.93 24.47
N PRO A 228 8.51 -8.27 25.25
CA PRO A 228 8.41 -9.29 26.29
C PRO A 228 7.22 -9.03 27.21
N ARG A 229 6.54 -10.08 27.66
CA ARG A 229 5.36 -9.90 28.50
C ARG A 229 5.79 -9.51 29.91
N TRP A 230 4.97 -8.70 30.58
CA TRP A 230 5.24 -8.24 31.94
C TRP A 230 5.39 -9.37 32.97
N ASN A 231 4.82 -10.55 32.68
CA ASN A 231 4.86 -11.74 33.53
C ASN A 231 5.90 -12.78 33.10
N GLU A 232 6.83 -12.41 32.21
CA GLU A 232 7.98 -13.22 31.80
C GLU A 232 9.26 -12.74 32.51
N LYS A 233 10.25 -13.62 32.64
CA LYS A 233 11.60 -13.19 33.05
C LYS A 233 12.24 -12.48 31.86
N ILE A 234 12.28 -11.15 31.91
CA ILE A 234 12.90 -10.32 30.86
C ILE A 234 14.43 -10.40 31.02
N THR A 235 15.11 -10.91 30.00
CA THR A 235 16.57 -10.84 29.85
C THR A 235 16.93 -9.99 28.63
N ASP A 236 18.17 -9.51 28.57
CA ASP A 236 18.64 -8.72 27.43
C ASP A 236 18.58 -9.53 26.13
N GLU A 237 18.88 -10.83 26.16
CA GLU A 237 18.79 -11.70 24.98
C GLU A 237 17.35 -11.83 24.46
N LEU A 238 16.38 -12.01 25.37
CA LEU A 238 14.97 -12.06 24.99
C LEU A 238 14.53 -10.71 24.41
N SER A 239 14.82 -9.60 25.12
CA SER A 239 14.44 -8.25 24.69
C SER A 239 15.03 -7.91 23.33
N ASN A 240 16.33 -8.17 23.12
CA ASN A 240 17.03 -7.87 21.87
C ASN A 240 16.55 -8.74 20.71
N SER A 241 16.31 -10.04 20.94
CA SER A 241 15.77 -10.91 19.89
C SER A 241 14.34 -10.52 19.47
N GLN A 242 13.53 -10.02 20.41
CA GLN A 242 12.20 -9.49 20.11
C GLN A 242 12.27 -8.13 19.39
N PHE A 243 13.23 -7.28 19.75
CA PHE A 243 13.50 -6.03 19.04
C PHE A 243 13.89 -6.26 17.58
N GLU A 244 14.76 -7.24 17.30
CA GLU A 244 15.14 -7.58 15.93
C GLU A 244 13.92 -8.06 15.10
N LYS A 245 12.97 -8.78 15.71
CA LYS A 245 11.70 -9.12 15.04
C LYS A 245 10.84 -7.89 14.75
N ALA A 246 10.77 -6.94 15.68
CA ALA A 246 10.04 -5.68 15.51
C ALA A 246 10.65 -4.82 14.40
N SER A 247 11.98 -4.68 14.40
CA SER A 247 12.72 -3.96 13.37
C SER A 247 12.50 -4.61 11.99
N LYS A 248 12.56 -5.94 11.91
CA LYS A 248 12.25 -6.66 10.67
C LYS A 248 10.81 -6.44 10.19
N LEU A 249 9.82 -6.51 11.09
CA LEU A 249 8.41 -6.27 10.75
C LEU A 249 8.22 -4.87 10.13
N MET A 250 8.75 -3.83 10.77
CA MET A 250 8.65 -2.46 10.28
C MET A 250 9.37 -2.29 8.93
N GLY A 251 10.54 -2.91 8.80
CA GLY A 251 11.34 -2.89 7.60
C GLY A 251 10.74 -3.58 6.39
N ASP A 252 10.19 -4.78 6.57
CA ASP A 252 9.52 -5.52 5.50
C ASP A 252 8.36 -4.69 4.93
N VAL A 253 7.56 -4.07 5.81
CA VAL A 253 6.46 -3.19 5.38
C VAL A 253 6.98 -1.96 4.63
N PHE A 254 8.06 -1.34 5.09
CA PHE A 254 8.68 -0.21 4.39
C PHE A 254 9.13 -0.61 2.97
N VAL A 255 9.84 -1.74 2.85
CA VAL A 255 10.35 -2.23 1.56
C VAL A 255 9.21 -2.59 0.61
N ASP A 256 8.14 -3.22 1.11
CA ASP A 256 6.94 -3.51 0.31
C ASP A 256 6.27 -2.24 -0.22
N LYS A 257 6.20 -1.18 0.60
CA LYS A 257 5.68 0.12 0.15
C LYS A 257 6.58 0.76 -0.89
N LEU A 258 7.90 0.75 -0.68
CA LEU A 258 8.87 1.26 -1.64
C LEU A 258 8.81 0.49 -2.97
N ASP A 259 8.74 -0.84 -2.93
CA ASP A 259 8.58 -1.71 -4.10
C ASP A 259 7.31 -1.34 -4.87
N TYR A 260 6.17 -1.28 -4.18
CA TYR A 260 4.89 -0.91 -4.78
C TYR A 260 4.94 0.49 -5.43
N TYR A 261 5.44 1.50 -4.72
CA TYR A 261 5.46 2.85 -5.24
C TYR A 261 6.39 2.98 -6.45
N THR A 262 7.51 2.27 -6.44
CA THR A 262 8.49 2.24 -7.53
C THR A 262 7.97 1.48 -8.75
N LYS A 263 7.48 0.25 -8.56
CA LYS A 263 7.24 -0.69 -9.65
C LYS A 263 5.80 -0.70 -10.17
N ALA A 264 4.85 -0.20 -9.38
CA ALA A 264 3.43 -0.21 -9.74
C ALA A 264 2.80 1.19 -9.77
N TRP A 265 2.97 1.99 -8.72
CA TRP A 265 2.33 3.29 -8.65
C TRP A 265 2.94 4.30 -9.62
N LEU A 266 4.26 4.48 -9.61
CA LEU A 266 4.93 5.50 -10.43
C LEU A 266 4.74 5.26 -11.94
N PRO A 267 4.91 4.03 -12.48
CA PRO A 267 4.69 3.77 -13.91
C PRO A 267 3.25 4.01 -14.37
N ALA A 268 2.27 3.89 -13.48
CA ALA A 268 0.86 4.15 -13.83
C ALA A 268 0.62 5.61 -14.27
N ARG A 269 1.47 6.55 -13.86
CA ARG A 269 1.34 7.97 -14.22
C ARG A 269 1.33 8.17 -15.74
N GLU A 270 2.22 7.48 -16.46
CA GLU A 270 2.33 7.59 -17.92
C GLU A 270 1.04 7.14 -18.60
N ILE A 271 0.46 6.02 -18.15
CA ILE A 271 -0.83 5.50 -18.64
C ILE A 271 -1.93 6.56 -18.47
N VAL A 272 -2.00 7.21 -17.31
CA VAL A 272 -3.02 8.22 -17.04
C VAL A 272 -2.84 9.47 -17.91
N VAL A 273 -1.60 9.97 -18.02
CA VAL A 273 -1.29 11.13 -18.89
C VAL A 273 -1.72 10.85 -20.33
N ASP A 274 -1.38 9.68 -20.84
CA ASP A 274 -1.73 9.28 -22.20
C ASP A 274 -3.25 9.13 -22.39
N ALA A 275 -3.93 8.52 -21.41
CA ALA A 275 -5.38 8.35 -21.45
C ALA A 275 -6.12 9.69 -21.43
N VAL A 276 -5.64 10.67 -20.65
CA VAL A 276 -6.21 12.03 -20.61
C VAL A 276 -5.95 12.78 -21.91
N LYS A 277 -4.76 12.65 -22.53
CA LYS A 277 -4.47 13.26 -23.84
C LYS A 277 -5.36 12.69 -24.95
N LYS A 278 -5.59 11.38 -24.94
CA LYS A 278 -6.39 10.64 -25.94
C LYS A 278 -7.89 10.63 -25.67
N ARG A 279 -8.37 11.34 -24.63
CA ARG A 279 -9.78 11.29 -24.20
C ARG A 279 -10.79 11.63 -25.28
N PHE A 280 -10.43 12.50 -26.24
CA PHE A 280 -11.30 12.87 -27.36
C PHE A 280 -11.38 11.77 -28.44
N ASP A 281 -10.40 10.89 -28.53
CA ASP A 281 -10.43 9.69 -29.39
C ASP A 281 -11.34 8.60 -28.79
N VAL A 282 -11.44 8.59 -27.45
CA VAL A 282 -12.39 7.73 -26.72
C VAL A 282 -13.81 8.27 -26.93
N ASP A 283 -14.06 9.52 -26.57
CA ASP A 283 -15.36 10.14 -26.75
C ASP A 283 -15.25 11.63 -27.00
N GLN A 284 -16.05 12.15 -27.93
CA GLN A 284 -16.00 13.56 -28.32
C GLN A 284 -16.30 14.52 -27.16
N SER A 285 -17.00 14.07 -26.11
CA SER A 285 -17.23 14.89 -24.92
C SER A 285 -15.94 15.20 -24.15
N GLY A 286 -14.89 14.39 -24.32
CA GLY A 286 -13.65 14.47 -23.54
C GLY A 286 -13.81 14.10 -22.06
N LYS A 287 -14.96 13.55 -21.65
CA LYS A 287 -15.26 13.22 -20.23
C LYS A 287 -14.93 11.78 -19.85
N ILE A 288 -14.45 10.99 -20.80
CA ILE A 288 -14.19 9.56 -20.64
C ILE A 288 -12.72 9.31 -21.00
N ILE A 289 -11.98 8.69 -20.11
CA ILE A 289 -10.62 8.22 -20.38
C ILE A 289 -10.62 6.69 -20.49
N ASN A 290 -9.75 6.16 -21.34
CA ASN A 290 -9.51 4.73 -21.44
C ASN A 290 -8.07 4.43 -21.05
N LEU A 291 -7.89 3.78 -19.90
CA LEU A 291 -6.59 3.37 -19.39
C LEU A 291 -6.12 2.05 -20.02
N GLY A 292 -7.03 1.29 -20.65
CA GLY A 292 -6.79 -0.03 -21.22
C GLY A 292 -6.59 -1.15 -20.18
N ILE A 293 -5.89 -0.85 -19.08
CA ILE A 293 -5.52 -1.80 -18.02
C ILE A 293 -5.81 -1.23 -16.62
N SER A 294 -6.18 -2.11 -15.70
CA SER A 294 -6.29 -1.78 -14.29
C SER A 294 -4.92 -1.36 -13.73
N CYS A 295 -4.83 -0.12 -13.24
CA CYS A 295 -3.63 0.46 -12.63
C CYS A 295 -4.04 1.47 -11.53
N PRO A 296 -3.13 1.90 -10.64
CA PRO A 296 -3.43 2.93 -9.64
C PRO A 296 -3.55 4.33 -10.28
N TRP A 297 -4.71 4.62 -10.88
CA TRP A 297 -4.90 5.80 -11.72
C TRP A 297 -5.41 7.05 -10.98
N LYS A 298 -6.20 6.87 -9.90
CA LYS A 298 -6.99 7.96 -9.31
C LYS A 298 -6.15 9.17 -8.90
N GLU A 299 -5.15 8.98 -8.05
CA GLU A 299 -4.31 10.08 -7.58
C GLU A 299 -3.57 10.78 -8.73
N HIS A 300 -3.07 10.01 -9.69
CA HIS A 300 -2.43 10.58 -10.87
C HIS A 300 -3.40 11.40 -11.71
N LEU A 301 -4.66 10.96 -11.84
CA LEU A 301 -5.66 11.70 -12.59
C LEU A 301 -5.88 13.10 -12.01
N PHE A 302 -6.07 13.22 -10.69
CA PHE A 302 -6.27 14.53 -10.06
C PHE A 302 -5.09 15.48 -10.34
N LYS A 303 -3.84 15.00 -10.21
CA LYS A 303 -2.66 15.81 -10.52
C LYS A 303 -2.57 16.18 -12.01
N VAL A 304 -2.84 15.22 -12.90
CA VAL A 304 -2.82 15.45 -14.35
C VAL A 304 -3.89 16.45 -14.77
N GLU A 305 -5.07 16.41 -14.17
CA GLU A 305 -6.12 17.39 -14.44
C GLU A 305 -5.72 18.80 -13.99
N GLU A 306 -5.10 18.95 -12.82
CA GLU A 306 -4.55 20.22 -12.35
C GLU A 306 -3.47 20.74 -13.31
N GLU A 307 -2.50 19.89 -13.69
CA GLU A 307 -1.41 20.24 -14.61
C GLU A 307 -1.92 20.64 -16.01
N MET A 308 -3.01 20.03 -16.47
CA MET A 308 -3.61 20.30 -17.79
C MET A 308 -4.73 21.35 -17.74
N GLY A 309 -5.07 21.90 -16.58
CA GLY A 309 -6.10 22.92 -16.43
C GLY A 309 -7.52 22.43 -16.69
N ILE A 310 -7.80 21.15 -16.42
CA ILE A 310 -9.12 20.51 -16.62
C ILE A 310 -9.68 19.84 -15.33
N PRO A 311 -9.54 20.46 -14.14
CA PRO A 311 -10.01 19.84 -12.89
C PRO A 311 -11.50 19.54 -12.94
N GLY A 312 -11.88 18.31 -12.62
CA GLY A 312 -13.30 17.92 -12.55
C GLY A 312 -13.93 17.52 -13.89
N GLU A 313 -13.22 17.65 -15.02
CA GLU A 313 -13.81 17.38 -16.34
C GLU A 313 -14.01 15.89 -16.63
N ILE A 314 -13.08 15.03 -16.18
CA ILE A 314 -13.19 13.59 -16.43
C ILE A 314 -14.24 12.98 -15.48
N LEU A 315 -15.20 12.24 -16.03
CA LEU A 315 -16.28 11.61 -15.28
C LEU A 315 -16.10 10.11 -15.12
N TYR A 316 -15.53 9.44 -16.12
CA TYR A 316 -15.40 7.98 -16.13
C TYR A 316 -14.03 7.53 -16.62
N ALA A 317 -13.48 6.51 -15.96
CA ALA A 317 -12.30 5.78 -16.40
C ALA A 317 -12.69 4.36 -16.84
N LEU A 318 -12.21 3.95 -18.02
CA LEU A 318 -12.38 2.62 -18.57
C LEU A 318 -11.08 1.83 -18.45
N TYR A 319 -11.17 0.56 -18.07
CA TYR A 319 -10.02 -0.35 -17.99
C TYR A 319 -10.43 -1.82 -17.99
N SER A 320 -9.54 -2.70 -18.44
CA SER A 320 -9.71 -4.14 -18.31
C SER A 320 -9.11 -4.67 -17.00
N ASP A 321 -9.81 -5.62 -16.36
CA ASP A 321 -9.31 -6.40 -15.22
C ASP A 321 -8.86 -7.82 -15.62
N GLY A 322 -8.74 -8.08 -16.93
CA GLY A 322 -8.38 -9.38 -17.51
C GLY A 322 -9.55 -10.35 -17.65
N LYS A 323 -10.70 -10.09 -17.01
CA LYS A 323 -11.94 -10.89 -17.13
C LYS A 323 -13.03 -10.16 -17.90
N GLY A 324 -12.98 -8.83 -17.88
CA GLY A 324 -13.87 -7.96 -18.64
C GLY A 324 -13.44 -6.51 -18.49
N TRP A 325 -14.35 -5.62 -18.84
CA TRP A 325 -14.14 -4.18 -18.84
C TRP A 325 -14.91 -3.52 -17.72
N ARG A 326 -14.25 -2.55 -17.09
CA ARG A 326 -14.79 -1.73 -16.01
C ARG A 326 -15.05 -0.33 -16.52
N ILE A 327 -16.13 0.23 -16.01
CA ILE A 327 -16.44 1.64 -16.05
C ILE A 327 -16.48 2.13 -14.61
N GLN A 328 -15.55 2.99 -14.22
CA GLN A 328 -15.49 3.53 -12.87
C GLN A 328 -15.70 5.03 -12.89
N ALA A 329 -16.64 5.52 -12.07
CA ALA A 329 -16.88 6.94 -11.87
C ALA A 329 -15.72 7.59 -11.11
N VAL A 330 -15.34 8.79 -11.53
CA VAL A 330 -14.32 9.61 -10.85
C VAL A 330 -14.97 10.30 -9.65
N SER A 331 -14.31 10.24 -8.49
CA SER A 331 -14.77 10.90 -7.27
C SER A 331 -14.57 12.42 -7.32
N VAL A 332 -15.32 13.16 -6.49
CA VAL A 332 -15.17 14.63 -6.37
C VAL A 332 -13.80 15.03 -5.80
N SER A 333 -13.19 14.17 -4.99
CA SER A 333 -11.82 14.30 -4.49
C SER A 333 -11.17 12.92 -4.31
N LYS A 334 -9.84 12.89 -4.11
CA LYS A 334 -9.03 11.66 -3.98
C LYS A 334 -9.62 10.66 -2.97
N ASP A 335 -10.10 11.17 -1.84
CA ASP A 335 -10.53 10.36 -0.69
C ASP A 335 -12.06 10.34 -0.49
N SER A 336 -12.83 10.93 -1.41
CA SER A 336 -14.30 10.97 -1.32
C SER A 336 -14.95 9.72 -1.92
N PHE A 337 -16.05 9.28 -1.30
CA PHE A 337 -16.97 8.28 -1.84
C PHE A 337 -18.02 8.89 -2.79
N GLU A 338 -18.13 10.21 -2.84
CA GLU A 338 -19.03 10.93 -3.74
C GLU A 338 -18.42 11.00 -5.15
N ASN A 339 -19.21 10.61 -6.14
CA ASN A 339 -18.81 10.62 -7.54
C ASN A 339 -19.15 11.98 -8.18
N ARG A 340 -18.27 12.49 -9.06
CA ARG A 340 -18.59 13.65 -9.92
C ARG A 340 -19.86 13.42 -10.71
N LYS A 341 -20.01 12.20 -11.22
CA LYS A 341 -21.24 11.66 -11.81
C LYS A 341 -21.29 10.16 -11.63
N GLY A 342 -22.18 9.67 -10.77
CA GLY A 342 -22.43 8.23 -10.63
C GLY A 342 -23.04 7.64 -11.90
N LEU A 343 -23.00 6.33 -12.04
CA LEU A 343 -23.78 5.63 -13.06
C LEU A 343 -25.29 5.81 -12.82
N PRO A 344 -26.13 5.81 -13.88
CA PRO A 344 -27.56 6.09 -13.79
C PRO A 344 -28.27 5.32 -12.69
N GLU A 345 -29.16 6.00 -11.95
CA GLU A 345 -29.86 5.37 -10.81
C GLU A 345 -30.61 4.11 -11.19
N LYS A 346 -31.23 4.10 -12.38
CA LYS A 346 -31.97 2.94 -12.90
C LYS A 346 -31.09 1.70 -13.09
N TRP A 347 -29.79 1.86 -13.35
CA TRP A 347 -28.88 0.74 -13.58
C TRP A 347 -28.35 0.14 -12.26
N ARG A 348 -28.36 0.92 -11.17
CA ARG A 348 -27.69 0.56 -9.92
C ARG A 348 -28.29 -0.71 -9.30
N GLY A 349 -27.43 -1.68 -9.01
CA GLY A 349 -27.83 -2.97 -8.44
C GLY A 349 -28.35 -3.99 -9.46
N VAL A 350 -28.51 -3.60 -10.74
CA VAL A 350 -28.93 -4.49 -11.82
C VAL A 350 -27.72 -5.21 -12.42
N ARG A 351 -27.92 -6.43 -12.92
CA ARG A 351 -26.85 -7.33 -13.37
C ARG A 351 -27.18 -8.03 -14.69
N ASP A 352 -26.14 -8.50 -15.34
CA ASP A 352 -26.16 -9.47 -16.44
C ASP A 352 -27.20 -9.14 -17.55
N GLU A 353 -28.03 -10.10 -17.95
CA GLU A 353 -29.01 -9.94 -19.04
C GLU A 353 -30.07 -8.88 -18.73
N ASP A 354 -30.49 -8.74 -17.47
CA ASP A 354 -31.46 -7.71 -17.05
C ASP A 354 -30.87 -6.30 -17.26
N LEU A 355 -29.59 -6.12 -16.94
CA LEU A 355 -28.90 -4.86 -17.18
C LEU A 355 -28.69 -4.62 -18.69
N SER A 356 -28.40 -5.68 -19.44
CA SER A 356 -28.25 -5.57 -20.89
C SER A 356 -29.57 -5.15 -21.55
N GLY A 357 -30.69 -5.75 -21.13
CA GLY A 357 -32.03 -5.38 -21.59
C GLY A 357 -32.44 -3.95 -21.17
N LEU A 358 -32.08 -3.54 -19.94
CA LEU A 358 -32.39 -2.21 -19.42
C LEU A 358 -31.62 -1.09 -20.14
N THR A 359 -30.34 -1.33 -20.45
CA THR A 359 -29.46 -0.35 -21.10
C THR A 359 -29.55 -0.40 -22.63
N GLY A 360 -30.02 -1.52 -23.19
CA GLY A 360 -29.88 -1.82 -24.62
C GLY A 360 -28.43 -2.09 -25.05
N ILE A 361 -27.52 -2.29 -24.10
CA ILE A 361 -26.10 -2.56 -24.35
C ILE A 361 -25.81 -4.02 -24.05
N GLU A 362 -25.38 -4.76 -25.06
CA GLU A 362 -25.05 -6.17 -24.88
C GLU A 362 -23.86 -6.40 -23.95
N GLY A 363 -23.87 -7.55 -23.26
CA GLY A 363 -22.72 -8.00 -22.47
C GLY A 363 -22.50 -7.24 -21.17
N CYS A 364 -23.51 -6.51 -20.67
CA CYS A 364 -23.44 -5.91 -19.34
C CYS A 364 -23.26 -7.00 -18.26
N VAL A 365 -22.49 -6.71 -17.22
CA VAL A 365 -22.20 -7.63 -16.11
C VAL A 365 -22.84 -7.14 -14.82
N PHE A 366 -22.61 -5.89 -14.43
CA PHE A 366 -23.28 -5.28 -13.28
C PHE A 366 -23.08 -3.77 -13.23
N VAL A 367 -23.90 -3.09 -12.40
CA VAL A 367 -23.59 -1.77 -11.82
C VAL A 367 -23.75 -1.84 -10.30
N HIS A 368 -22.77 -1.33 -9.55
CA HIS A 368 -22.82 -1.32 -8.09
C HIS A 368 -24.01 -0.47 -7.59
N ALA A 369 -24.59 -0.82 -6.44
CA ALA A 369 -25.76 -0.14 -5.89
C ALA A 369 -25.56 1.37 -5.64
N SER A 370 -24.34 1.81 -5.34
CA SER A 370 -24.00 3.24 -5.23
C SER A 370 -23.62 3.91 -6.55
N GLY A 371 -23.58 3.17 -7.66
CA GLY A 371 -23.28 3.69 -8.99
C GLY A 371 -21.81 4.07 -9.25
N PHE A 372 -20.88 3.78 -8.35
CA PHE A 372 -19.47 4.16 -8.53
C PHE A 372 -18.71 3.32 -9.57
N ILE A 373 -19.19 2.11 -9.87
CA ILE A 373 -18.53 1.20 -10.81
C ILE A 373 -19.56 0.29 -11.49
N GLY A 374 -19.30 -0.04 -12.75
CA GLY A 374 -20.01 -1.06 -13.50
C GLY A 374 -19.04 -1.89 -14.32
N GLY A 375 -19.58 -2.87 -15.05
CA GLY A 375 -18.77 -3.68 -15.95
C GLY A 375 -19.52 -4.22 -17.15
N ASN A 376 -18.77 -4.45 -18.22
CA ASN A 376 -19.21 -5.07 -19.45
C ASN A 376 -18.18 -6.13 -19.88
N LYS A 377 -18.59 -7.10 -20.69
CA LYS A 377 -17.70 -8.12 -21.26
C LYS A 377 -16.72 -7.53 -22.28
N THR A 378 -17.08 -6.43 -22.96
CA THR A 378 -16.27 -5.83 -24.03
C THR A 378 -15.91 -4.37 -23.74
N GLU A 379 -14.84 -3.91 -24.40
CA GLU A 379 -14.39 -2.51 -24.34
C GLU A 379 -15.48 -1.58 -24.87
N GLU A 380 -16.03 -1.90 -26.04
CA GLU A 380 -17.04 -1.08 -26.69
C GLU A 380 -18.35 -1.01 -25.89
N GLY A 381 -18.74 -2.11 -25.24
CA GLY A 381 -19.88 -2.11 -24.34
C GLY A 381 -19.66 -1.21 -23.12
N ALA A 382 -18.48 -1.26 -22.49
CA ALA A 382 -18.15 -0.37 -21.38
C ALA A 382 -18.08 1.11 -21.80
N LYS A 383 -17.56 1.35 -23.01
CA LYS A 383 -17.51 2.68 -23.63
C LYS A 383 -18.90 3.23 -23.91
N GLU A 384 -19.81 2.41 -24.43
CA GLU A 384 -21.20 2.79 -24.66
C GLU A 384 -21.95 3.05 -23.36
N MET A 385 -21.71 2.23 -22.32
CA MET A 385 -22.25 2.50 -20.98
C MET A 385 -21.79 3.87 -20.47
N ALA A 386 -20.53 4.23 -20.67
CA ALA A 386 -20.01 5.53 -20.26
C ALA A 386 -20.66 6.68 -21.03
N ARG A 387 -20.82 6.56 -22.35
CA ARG A 387 -21.46 7.57 -23.18
C ARG A 387 -22.91 7.83 -22.78
N GLN A 388 -23.67 6.77 -22.59
CA GLN A 388 -25.04 6.89 -22.10
C GLN A 388 -25.07 7.50 -20.70
N ALA A 389 -24.18 7.10 -19.79
CA ALA A 389 -24.09 7.69 -18.46
C ALA A 389 -23.72 9.19 -18.48
N VAL A 390 -22.82 9.62 -19.37
CA VAL A 390 -22.48 11.04 -19.56
C VAL A 390 -23.70 11.86 -19.96
N SER A 391 -24.52 11.37 -20.89
CA SER A 391 -25.71 12.07 -21.38
C SER A 391 -26.97 11.85 -20.51
N TRP A 392 -26.94 10.88 -19.60
CA TRP A 392 -28.07 10.55 -18.74
C TRP A 392 -28.49 11.73 -17.87
N LYS A 393 -29.79 11.99 -17.83
CA LYS A 393 -30.45 12.92 -16.91
C LYS A 393 -31.28 12.06 -15.97
N ASP A 394 -30.92 12.08 -14.69
CA ASP A 394 -31.65 11.34 -13.66
C ASP A 394 -33.09 11.86 -13.50
#